data_AF-A0A0K2VL46-F1
#
_entry.id   AF-A0A0K2VL46-F1
#
_cell.length_a   1.000
_cell.length_b   1.000
_cell.length_c   1.000
_cell.angle_alpha   90.00
_cell.angle_beta   90.00
_cell.angle_gamma   90.00
#
_symmetry.space_group_name_H-M   'P 1'
#
loop_
_entity.id
_entity.type
_entity.pdbx_description
1 polymer ?
#
loop_
_entity_poly.entity_id
_entity_poly.type
_entity_poly.pdbx_seq_one_letter_code
_entity_poly.pdbx_strand_id
1 'polypeptide(L)'
;RRFKRFGFSQTCARLKNGGVMILGGKPNGKNHVEVWNSEFGFWSVEDETMGLPLEHIWYPSSALDEAGNVYIIGGETPNNGNYNELSDKVLKWDGKSWGIQEGALPFPMTFSSITQLSDDTELSC
;
A
#
# COMPACT_ATOMS: atom_id res chain seq x y z
N ARG A 1 -5.63 -25.43 3.83
CA ARG A 1 -5.13 -24.70 5.03
C ARG A 1 -5.94 -23.39 5.12
N ARG A 2 -6.81 -23.18 6.13
CA ARG A 2 -7.53 -21.90 6.29
C ARG A 2 -6.58 -20.90 6.94
N PHE A 3 -6.22 -19.83 6.24
CA PHE A 3 -5.48 -18.72 6.83
C PHE A 3 -6.44 -17.96 7.75
N LYS A 4 -6.19 -17.95 9.06
CA LYS A 4 -6.88 -17.03 9.97
C LYS A 4 -6.36 -15.63 9.64
N ARG A 5 -7.21 -14.81 9.02
CA ARG A 5 -6.94 -13.42 8.66
C ARG A 5 -7.11 -12.54 9.90
N PHE A 6 -6.09 -11.78 10.25
CA PHE A 6 -6.24 -10.59 11.09
C PHE A 6 -5.97 -9.39 10.19
N GLY A 7 -6.98 -9.03 9.38
CA GLY A 7 -6.89 -7.96 8.37
C GLY A 7 -7.13 -6.58 8.98
N PHE A 8 -6.37 -6.21 10.01
CA PHE A 8 -6.43 -4.83 10.51
C PHE A 8 -5.73 -3.91 9.53
N SER A 9 -6.41 -2.81 9.15
CA SER A 9 -5.78 -1.64 8.50
C SER A 9 -5.18 -1.90 7.11
N GLN A 10 -5.91 -2.59 6.24
CA GLN A 10 -5.53 -2.82 4.85
C GLN A 10 -6.10 -1.75 3.92
N THR A 11 -5.43 -1.54 2.79
CA THR A 11 -5.92 -0.75 1.65
C THR A 11 -5.92 -1.62 0.39
N CYS A 12 -6.57 -1.17 -0.68
CA CYS A 12 -6.57 -1.90 -1.94
C CYS A 12 -6.37 -0.98 -3.14
N ALA A 13 -5.60 -1.47 -4.11
CA ALA A 13 -5.36 -0.79 -5.38
C ALA A 13 -5.79 -1.69 -6.54
N ARG A 14 -6.46 -1.11 -7.53
CA ARG A 14 -6.74 -1.80 -8.79
C ARG A 14 -5.51 -1.74 -9.67
N LEU A 15 -5.10 -2.86 -10.25
CA LEU A 15 -4.00 -2.94 -11.20
C LEU A 15 -4.47 -2.64 -12.62
N LYS A 16 -3.55 -2.17 -13.47
CA LYS A 16 -3.83 -1.86 -14.88
C LYS A 16 -4.34 -3.07 -15.68
N ASN A 17 -3.92 -4.28 -15.31
CA ASN A 17 -4.39 -5.53 -15.91
C ASN A 17 -5.76 -5.99 -15.40
N GLY A 18 -6.43 -5.22 -14.54
CA GLY A 18 -7.72 -5.58 -13.95
C GLY A 18 -7.63 -6.43 -12.67
N GLY A 19 -6.41 -6.79 -12.24
CA GLY A 19 -6.17 -7.40 -10.93
C GLY A 19 -6.41 -6.42 -9.78
N VAL A 20 -6.39 -6.93 -8.55
CA VAL A 20 -6.53 -6.12 -7.33
C VAL A 20 -5.41 -6.48 -6.37
N MET A 21 -4.69 -5.49 -5.86
CA MET A 21 -3.76 -5.67 -4.73
C MET A 21 -4.46 -5.30 -3.43
N ILE A 22 -4.33 -6.13 -2.41
CA ILE A 22 -4.58 -5.76 -1.01
C ILE A 22 -3.22 -5.54 -0.35
N LEU A 23 -3.09 -4.39 0.29
CA LEU A 23 -1.83 -3.85 0.78
C LEU A 23 -1.97 -3.44 2.24
N GLY A 24 -0.87 -3.48 2.98
CA GLY A 24 -0.82 -3.08 4.37
C GLY A 24 -1.43 -4.11 5.32
N GLY A 25 -1.64 -3.69 6.56
CA GLY A 25 -2.02 -4.59 7.64
C GLY A 25 -0.92 -5.61 8.00
N LYS A 26 -1.24 -6.52 8.93
CA LYS A 26 -0.23 -7.43 9.51
C LYS A 26 -0.76 -8.88 9.67
N PRO A 27 -1.06 -9.61 8.58
CA PRO A 27 -1.44 -11.02 8.72
C PRO A 27 -0.24 -11.82 9.28
N ASN A 28 -0.41 -12.39 10.48
CA ASN A 28 0.61 -13.14 11.23
C ASN A 28 1.91 -12.39 11.52
N GLY A 29 1.88 -11.06 11.62
CA GLY A 29 3.07 -10.33 12.04
C GLY A 29 4.01 -9.91 10.91
N LYS A 30 3.65 -10.12 9.64
CA LYS A 30 4.50 -9.78 8.47
C LYS A 30 3.83 -8.79 7.53
N ASN A 31 4.65 -7.99 6.85
CA ASN A 31 4.28 -7.19 5.70
C ASN A 31 3.81 -8.07 4.56
N HIS A 32 2.55 -7.91 4.16
CA HIS A 32 1.93 -8.84 3.24
C HIS A 32 1.20 -8.11 2.13
N VAL A 33 1.38 -8.61 0.91
CA VAL A 33 0.70 -8.16 -0.30
C VAL A 33 -0.10 -9.35 -0.80
N GLU A 34 -1.41 -9.17 -1.00
CA GLU A 34 -2.27 -10.16 -1.65
C GLU A 34 -2.66 -9.64 -3.02
N VAL A 35 -2.58 -10.49 -4.04
CA VAL A 35 -2.94 -10.11 -5.40
C VAL A 35 -4.09 -10.99 -5.88
N TRP A 36 -5.17 -10.37 -6.34
CA TRP A 36 -6.22 -11.04 -7.08
C TRP A 36 -5.79 -11.20 -8.52
N ASN A 37 -5.67 -12.45 -8.95
CA ASN A 37 -5.49 -12.78 -10.34
C ASN A 37 -6.86 -12.89 -11.03
N SER A 38 -7.19 -11.89 -11.86
CA SER A 38 -8.45 -11.84 -12.59
C SER A 38 -8.52 -12.83 -13.76
N GLU A 39 -7.38 -13.26 -14.30
CA GLU A 39 -7.30 -14.24 -15.39
C GLU A 39 -7.71 -15.64 -14.91
N PHE A 40 -7.29 -16.02 -13.71
CA PHE A 40 -7.50 -17.36 -13.17
C PHE A 40 -8.51 -17.42 -12.00
N GLY A 41 -8.99 -16.26 -11.53
CA GLY A 41 -10.06 -16.19 -10.53
C GLY A 41 -9.67 -16.66 -9.13
N PHE A 42 -8.42 -16.40 -8.70
CA PHE A 42 -7.97 -16.73 -7.34
C PHE A 42 -7.09 -15.62 -6.73
N TRP A 43 -7.03 -15.61 -5.39
CA TRP A 43 -6.08 -14.80 -4.63
C TRP A 43 -4.75 -15.53 -4.50
N SER A 44 -3.64 -14.90 -4.89
CA SER A 44 -2.29 -15.30 -4.52
C SER A 44 -1.83 -14.50 -3.32
N VAL A 45 -1.25 -15.22 -2.36
CA VAL A 45 -0.33 -14.63 -1.40
C VAL A 45 1.01 -14.61 -2.11
N GLU A 46 1.50 -13.42 -2.43
CA GLU A 46 2.81 -13.31 -3.05
C GLU A 46 3.90 -13.62 -2.02
N ASP A 47 5.06 -14.07 -2.51
CA ASP A 47 6.19 -14.43 -1.64
C ASP A 47 6.83 -13.18 -0.99
N GLU A 48 7.86 -13.40 -0.17
CA GLU A 48 8.56 -12.31 0.54
C GLU A 48 9.21 -11.27 -0.40
N THR A 49 9.43 -11.59 -1.69
CA THR A 49 10.02 -10.66 -2.67
C THR A 49 9.06 -9.57 -3.13
N MET A 50 7.74 -9.83 -3.03
CA MET A 50 6.67 -8.88 -3.35
C MET A 50 6.11 -8.20 -2.09
N GLY A 51 6.57 -8.60 -0.90
CA GLY A 51 6.16 -8.03 0.37
C GLY A 51 6.50 -6.54 0.47
N LEU A 52 5.74 -5.81 1.28
CA LEU A 52 6.04 -4.41 1.53
C LEU A 52 7.42 -4.28 2.20
N PRO A 53 8.28 -3.36 1.75
CA PRO A 53 9.58 -3.14 2.36
C PRO A 53 9.47 -2.48 3.73
N LEU A 54 8.32 -1.89 4.05
CA LEU A 54 8.02 -1.25 5.32
C LEU A 54 6.54 -1.43 5.67
N GLU A 55 6.27 -1.64 6.96
CA GLU A 55 4.90 -1.81 7.46
C GLU A 55 4.19 -0.47 7.44
N HIS A 56 3.07 -0.41 6.72
CA HIS A 56 2.09 0.67 6.80
C HIS A 56 0.82 0.10 7.41
N ILE A 57 0.54 0.46 8.67
CA ILE A 57 -0.65 0.02 9.40
C ILE A 57 -1.46 1.24 9.87
N TRP A 58 -2.57 1.00 10.57
CA TRP A 58 -3.49 2.06 11.03
C TRP A 58 -3.94 2.99 9.89
N TYR A 59 -4.77 2.44 8.99
CA TYR A 59 -5.47 3.16 7.92
C TYR A 59 -4.56 3.84 6.88
N PRO A 60 -3.63 3.11 6.24
CA PRO A 60 -2.97 3.61 5.04
C PRO A 60 -3.97 3.72 3.88
N SER A 61 -3.67 4.57 2.92
CA SER A 61 -4.41 4.70 1.67
C SER A 61 -3.55 4.22 0.49
N SER A 62 -4.20 3.83 -0.62
CA SER A 62 -3.48 3.51 -1.85
C SER A 62 -4.10 4.14 -3.09
N ALA A 63 -3.24 4.40 -4.09
CA ALA A 63 -3.59 4.97 -5.38
C ALA A 63 -2.80 4.27 -6.49
N LEU A 64 -3.35 4.31 -7.70
CA LEU A 64 -2.67 3.88 -8.92
C LEU A 64 -2.42 5.12 -9.79
N ASP A 65 -1.27 5.21 -10.45
CA ASP A 65 -1.04 6.19 -11.51
C ASP A 65 -1.31 5.65 -12.93
N GLU A 66 -1.28 6.51 -13.93
CA GLU A 66 -1.49 6.15 -15.34
C GLU A 66 -0.44 5.18 -15.90
N ALA A 67 0.78 5.24 -15.37
CA ALA A 67 1.85 4.32 -15.72
C ALA A 67 1.60 2.92 -15.12
N GLY A 68 0.72 2.80 -14.12
CA GLY A 68 0.39 1.57 -13.42
C GLY A 68 1.19 1.36 -12.14
N ASN A 69 1.86 2.40 -11.63
CA ASN A 69 2.53 2.35 -10.35
C ASN A 69 1.51 2.41 -9.22
N VAL A 70 1.75 1.66 -8.15
CA VAL A 70 0.89 1.65 -6.96
C VAL A 70 1.58 2.39 -5.82
N TYR A 71 0.84 3.26 -5.15
CA TYR A 71 1.31 4.06 -4.03
C TYR A 71 0.63 3.61 -2.75
N ILE A 72 1.38 3.56 -1.65
CA ILE A 72 0.84 3.44 -0.29
C ILE A 72 1.28 4.66 0.50
N ILE A 73 0.32 5.34 1.12
CA ILE A 73 0.51 6.64 1.75
C ILE A 73 -0.14 6.62 3.14
N GLY A 74 0.51 7.28 4.09
CA GLY A 74 0.01 7.45 5.45
C GLY A 74 -0.02 6.16 6.27
N GLY A 75 -0.76 6.20 7.37
CA GLY A 75 -0.71 5.18 8.40
C GLY A 75 0.50 5.36 9.32
N GLU A 76 0.80 4.32 10.07
CA GLU A 76 1.95 4.27 10.97
C GLU A 76 2.96 3.26 10.47
N THR A 77 4.23 3.64 10.59
CA THR A 77 5.37 2.78 10.32
C THR A 77 6.13 2.49 11.62
N PRO A 78 6.74 1.31 11.77
CA PRO A 78 7.41 0.95 13.01
C PRO A 78 8.63 1.85 13.27
N ASN A 79 8.64 2.52 14.42
CA ASN A 79 9.84 3.15 14.99
C ASN A 79 10.39 2.26 16.12
N ASN A 80 11.55 1.63 15.89
CA ASN A 80 12.17 0.67 16.82
C ASN A 80 11.20 -0.45 17.28
N GLY A 81 10.32 -0.90 16.38
CA GLY A 81 9.34 -1.95 16.64
C GLY A 81 8.02 -1.48 17.27
N ASN A 82 7.85 -0.18 17.53
CA ASN A 82 6.61 0.41 18.02
C ASN A 82 5.88 1.17 16.91
N TYR A 83 4.54 1.12 16.91
CA TYR A 83 3.70 1.93 16.03
C TYR A 83 3.04 3.02 16.87
N ASN A 84 3.67 4.18 16.87
CA ASN A 84 3.25 5.36 17.60
C ASN A 84 3.52 6.65 16.82
N GLU A 85 4.04 6.54 15.61
CA GLU A 85 4.43 7.65 14.75
C GLU A 85 3.76 7.48 13.40
N LEU A 86 3.08 8.54 12.98
CA LEU A 86 2.50 8.63 11.65
C LEU A 86 3.63 8.73 10.62
N SER A 87 3.42 8.13 9.46
CA SER A 87 4.40 8.08 8.38
C SER A 87 4.21 9.24 7.39
N ASP A 88 5.31 9.92 7.06
CA ASP A 88 5.45 10.80 5.89
C ASP A 88 6.07 10.08 4.67
N LYS A 89 6.36 8.79 4.82
CA LYS A 89 6.96 7.96 3.77
C LYS A 89 5.89 7.50 2.80
N VAL A 90 6.28 7.35 1.54
CA VAL A 90 5.44 6.78 0.50
C VAL A 90 6.10 5.53 -0.06
N LEU A 91 5.36 4.41 -0.09
CA LEU A 91 5.81 3.21 -0.79
C LEU A 91 5.30 3.24 -2.22
N LYS A 92 6.19 3.01 -3.17
CA LYS A 92 5.86 2.94 -4.60
C LYS A 92 6.21 1.57 -5.15
N TRP A 93 5.25 0.89 -5.76
CA TRP A 93 5.45 -0.28 -6.60
C TRP A 93 5.51 0.15 -8.06
N ASP A 94 6.56 -0.23 -8.77
CA ASP A 94 6.77 0.14 -10.18
C ASP A 94 6.39 -0.97 -11.19
N GLY A 95 5.74 -2.03 -10.71
CA GLY A 95 5.47 -3.23 -11.51
C GLY A 95 6.53 -4.32 -11.36
N LYS A 96 7.67 -4.04 -10.71
CA LYS A 96 8.79 -4.99 -10.51
C LYS A 96 9.34 -5.00 -9.10
N SER A 97 9.40 -3.86 -8.42
CA SER A 97 9.95 -3.72 -7.08
C SER A 97 9.28 -2.59 -6.30
N TRP A 98 9.37 -2.68 -4.97
CA TRP A 98 9.00 -1.59 -4.08
C TRP A 98 10.16 -0.62 -3.85
N GLY A 99 9.88 0.68 -3.91
CA GLY A 99 10.75 1.76 -3.44
C GLY A 99 10.12 2.50 -2.27
N ILE A 100 10.96 2.97 -1.33
CA ILE A 100 10.57 3.86 -0.24
C ILE A 100 10.96 5.29 -0.62
N GLN A 101 10.00 6.21 -0.56
CA GLN A 101 10.25 7.64 -0.71
C GLN A 101 10.18 8.28 0.68
N GLU A 102 11.34 8.70 1.18
CA GLU A 102 11.51 9.32 2.51
C GLU A 102 11.10 10.79 2.47
N GLY A 103 10.34 11.27 3.47
CA GLY A 103 9.89 12.67 3.53
C GLY A 103 9.03 13.11 2.35
N ALA A 104 8.31 12.18 1.73
CA ALA A 104 7.54 12.42 0.50
C ALA A 104 6.26 13.22 0.77
N LEU A 105 5.70 13.12 1.98
CA LEU A 105 4.57 13.94 2.39
C LEU A 105 5.06 15.17 3.18
N PRO A 106 4.44 16.35 2.99
CA PRO A 106 4.78 17.54 3.77
C PRO A 106 4.42 17.40 5.26
N PHE A 107 3.50 16.49 5.58
CA PHE A 107 3.14 16.11 6.94
C PHE A 107 2.69 14.64 6.98
N PRO A 108 3.05 13.89 8.03
CA PRO A 108 2.50 12.55 8.26
C PRO A 108 0.97 12.52 8.37
N MET A 109 0.34 11.43 7.95
CA MET A 109 -1.13 11.32 7.96
C MET A 109 -1.64 9.89 8.20
N THR A 110 -2.89 9.76 8.66
CA THR A 110 -3.65 8.51 8.81
C THR A 110 -5.14 8.81 8.61
N PHE A 111 -5.98 7.78 8.42
CA PHE A 111 -7.42 7.92 8.13
C PHE A 111 -7.72 8.77 6.89
N SER A 112 -6.76 8.84 5.96
CA SER A 112 -6.89 9.57 4.71
C SER A 112 -7.60 8.76 3.64
N SER A 113 -8.07 9.46 2.61
CA SER A 113 -8.34 8.89 1.29
C SER A 113 -7.43 9.59 0.29
N ILE A 114 -6.99 8.84 -0.72
CA ILE A 114 -6.18 9.39 -1.81
C ILE A 114 -6.83 8.99 -3.14
N THR A 115 -6.66 9.84 -4.14
CA THR A 115 -7.11 9.57 -5.49
C THR A 115 -6.12 10.17 -6.48
N GLN A 116 -5.99 9.53 -7.64
CA GLN A 116 -5.20 10.08 -8.72
C GLN A 116 -6.00 11.17 -9.43
N LEU A 117 -5.38 12.32 -9.69
CA LEU A 117 -5.93 13.35 -10.57
C LEU A 117 -5.53 13.04 -12.02
N SER A 118 -6.41 13.38 -12.97
CA SER A 118 -6.27 13.05 -14.40
C SER A 118 -5.23 13.90 -15.16
N ASP A 119 -4.64 14.91 -14.53
CA ASP A 119 -3.59 15.78 -15.07
C ASP A 119 -3.00 16.67 -13.96
N ASP A 120 -1.86 17.32 -14.26
CA ASP A 120 -1.17 18.35 -13.45
C ASP A 120 -2.00 19.64 -13.33
N THR A 121 -3.32 19.54 -13.17
CA THR A 121 -4.12 20.68 -12.73
C THR A 121 -3.71 20.93 -11.28
N GLU A 122 -2.62 21.69 -11.10
CA GLU A 122 -2.34 22.36 -9.84
C GLU A 122 -3.67 22.98 -9.41
N LEU A 123 -4.18 22.54 -8.25
CA LEU A 123 -5.26 23.23 -7.58
C LEU A 123 -4.68 24.59 -7.17
N SER A 124 -4.65 25.54 -8.11
CA SER A 124 -4.23 26.91 -7.86
C SER A 124 -5.21 27.47 -6.83
N CYS A 125 -4.72 27.66 -5.61
CA CYS A 125 -5.45 28.28 -4.52
C CYS A 125 -5.55 29.80 -4.69
#